data_AF-A0A6P2DD29-F1
#
_entry.id   AF-A0A6P2DD29-F1
#
_cell.length_a   1.000
_cell.length_b   1.000
_cell.length_c   1.000
_cell.angle_alpha   90.00
_cell.angle_beta   90.00
_cell.angle_gamma   90.00
#
_symmetry.space_group_name_H-M   'P 1'
#
loop_
_entity.id
_entity.type
_entity.pdbx_description
1 polymer ?
#
loop_
_entity_poly.entity_id
_entity_poly.type
_entity_poly.pdbx_seq_one_letter_code
_entity_poly.pdbx_strand_id
1 'polypeptide(L)'
;MSTGDARKKTRTKGAYCADCRGHRMHTIRLCRSPNGAVTRDLVCSGCETITRFGLSCPKCGDVRLKTEYTRHRGGMTMRVKSCRGCGHRIRTRETVESGSVLN
;
A
#
# COMPACT_ATOMS: atom_id res chain seq x y z
N MET A 1 -22.51 -38.94 15.07
CA MET A 1 -21.80 -38.02 15.99
C MET A 1 -20.91 -37.09 15.18
N SER A 2 -21.32 -35.82 15.14
CA SER A 2 -20.57 -34.58 14.91
C SER A 2 -19.50 -34.54 13.80
N THR A 3 -19.91 -33.99 12.65
CA THR A 3 -19.05 -33.36 11.65
C THR A 3 -18.25 -32.22 12.29
N GLY A 4 -16.94 -32.40 12.42
CA GLY A 4 -16.03 -31.34 12.87
C GLY A 4 -15.82 -30.32 11.76
N ASP A 5 -16.60 -29.24 11.77
CA ASP A 5 -16.39 -28.07 10.91
C ASP A 5 -15.02 -27.43 11.20
N ALA A 6 -14.02 -27.76 10.40
CA ALA A 6 -12.73 -27.09 10.39
C ALA A 6 -12.92 -25.66 9.86
N ARG A 7 -13.31 -24.74 10.75
CA ARG A 7 -13.45 -23.32 10.46
C ARG A 7 -12.11 -22.79 9.96
N LYS A 8 -11.98 -22.68 8.63
CA LYS A 8 -10.77 -22.23 7.93
C LYS A 8 -10.41 -20.84 8.47
N LYS A 9 -9.40 -20.76 9.36
CA LYS A 9 -8.93 -19.48 9.92
C LYS A 9 -8.57 -18.60 8.74
N THR A 10 -9.31 -17.52 8.54
CA THR A 10 -9.02 -16.52 7.51
C THR A 10 -7.60 -16.05 7.74
N ARG A 11 -6.69 -16.35 6.80
CA ARG A 11 -5.35 -15.75 6.78
C ARG A 11 -5.54 -14.26 6.57
N THR A 12 -5.66 -13.49 7.65
CA THR A 12 -5.66 -12.04 7.58
C THR A 12 -4.27 -11.63 7.11
N LYS A 13 -4.19 -11.22 5.84
CA LYS A 13 -2.97 -10.66 5.26
C LYS A 13 -2.51 -9.50 6.16
N GLY A 14 -1.28 -9.57 6.65
CA GLY A 14 -0.72 -8.58 7.59
C GLY A 14 -0.90 -8.91 9.08
N ALA A 15 -1.46 -10.07 9.45
CA ALA A 15 -1.56 -10.48 10.85
C ALA A 15 -0.20 -10.81 11.50
N TYR A 16 0.82 -11.10 10.69
CA TYR A 16 2.19 -11.37 11.13
C TYR A 16 3.17 -10.70 10.17
N CYS A 17 4.34 -10.30 10.68
CA CYS A 17 5.45 -9.87 9.84
C CYS A 17 5.80 -10.95 8.81
N ALA A 18 5.96 -10.56 7.54
CA ALA A 18 6.28 -11.50 6.47
C ALA A 18 7.67 -12.13 6.65
N ASP A 19 8.59 -11.39 7.27
CA ASP A 19 9.99 -11.78 7.43
C ASP A 19 10.18 -12.61 8.71
N CYS A 20 10.02 -12.02 9.89
CA CYS A 20 10.27 -12.73 11.16
C CYS A 20 9.11 -13.63 11.61
N ARG A 21 7.92 -13.51 11.03
CA ARG A 21 6.68 -14.26 11.36
C ARG A 21 6.18 -14.17 12.82
N GLY A 22 6.93 -13.52 13.72
CA GLY A 22 6.65 -13.51 15.16
C GLY A 22 5.79 -12.34 15.65
N HIS A 23 5.92 -11.16 15.04
CA HIS A 23 5.30 -9.94 15.58
C HIS A 23 4.01 -9.56 14.85
N ARG A 24 2.99 -9.24 15.65
CA ARG A 24 1.67 -8.77 15.19
C ARG A 24 1.57 -7.25 15.05
N MET A 25 2.33 -6.51 15.85
CA MET A 25 2.29 -5.04 15.83
C MET A 25 3.32 -4.49 14.85
N HIS A 26 2.83 -3.86 13.80
CA HIS A 26 3.62 -3.00 12.93
C HIS A 26 3.31 -1.55 13.29
N THR A 27 4.33 -0.72 13.39
CA THR A 27 4.14 0.72 13.51
C THR A 27 4.02 1.31 12.12
N ILE A 28 3.01 2.14 11.89
CA ILE A 28 2.87 2.88 10.64
C ILE A 28 3.77 4.12 10.71
N ARG A 29 4.76 4.20 9.82
CA ARG A 29 5.62 5.38 9.65
C ARG A 29 5.21 6.12 8.38
N LEU A 30 4.98 7.43 8.48
CA LEU A 30 4.78 8.30 7.32
C LEU A 30 6.14 8.72 6.78
N CYS A 31 6.44 8.40 5.52
CA CYS A 31 7.72 8.66 4.88
C CYS A 31 7.56 9.72 3.79
N ARG A 32 8.38 10.77 3.84
CA ARG A 32 8.40 11.86 2.85
C ARG A 32 9.70 11.77 2.06
N SER A 33 9.60 11.49 0.77
CA SER A 33 10.74 11.39 -0.12
C SER A 33 11.09 12.76 -0.74
N PRO A 34 12.36 13.02 -1.09
CA PRO A 34 12.78 14.28 -1.73
C PRO A 34 12.06 14.57 -3.06
N ASN A 35 11.60 13.54 -3.77
CA ASN A 35 10.81 13.67 -5.00
C ASN A 35 9.34 14.07 -4.77
N GLY A 36 8.96 14.42 -3.53
CA GLY A 36 7.61 14.82 -3.14
C GLY A 36 6.64 13.67 -2.91
N ALA A 37 7.07 12.40 -3.06
CA ALA A 37 6.24 11.26 -2.71
C ALA A 37 6.05 11.17 -1.20
N VAL A 38 4.82 10.89 -0.76
CA VAL A 38 4.49 10.63 0.64
C VAL A 38 3.84 9.26 0.76
N THR A 39 4.54 8.34 1.41
CA THR A 39 4.14 6.94 1.59
C THR A 39 3.93 6.61 3.06
N ARG A 40 3.35 5.43 3.30
CA ARG A 40 3.34 4.80 4.61
C ARG A 40 4.11 3.50 4.53
N ASP A 41 4.93 3.29 5.54
CA ASP A 41 5.67 2.06 5.74
C ASP A 41 5.14 1.36 7.00
N LEU A 42 4.91 0.06 6.90
CA LEU A 42 4.76 -0.81 8.06
C LEU A 42 6.15 -1.20 8.52
N VAL A 43 6.50 -0.84 9.74
CA VAL A 43 7.76 -1.22 10.38
C VAL A 43 7.47 -2.30 11.40
N CYS A 44 8.08 -3.48 11.24
CA CYS A 44 7.95 -4.54 12.23
C CYS A 44 8.65 -4.13 13.53
N SER A 45 7.98 -4.24 14.68
CA SER A 45 8.57 -3.85 15.97
C SER A 45 9.69 -4.77 16.45
N GLY A 46 9.80 -5.99 15.91
CA GLY A 46 10.78 -6.98 16.37
C GLY A 46 12.02 -7.11 15.50
N CYS A 47 11.84 -7.12 14.18
CA CYS A 47 12.95 -7.27 13.22
C CYS A 47 13.19 -6.02 12.36
N GLU A 48 12.44 -4.94 12.61
CA GLU A 48 12.55 -3.64 11.93
C GLU A 48 12.33 -3.66 10.42
N THR A 49 11.96 -4.80 9.84
CA THR A 49 11.72 -4.91 8.40
C THR A 49 10.58 -3.99 7.97
N ILE A 50 10.79 -3.35 6.82
CA ILE A 50 9.95 -2.30 6.27
C ILE A 50 9.12 -2.87 5.12
N THR A 51 7.80 -2.86 5.26
CA THR A 51 6.88 -3.15 4.15
C THR A 51 6.17 -1.88 3.71
N ARG A 52 6.33 -1.48 2.45
CA ARG A 52 5.60 -0.33 1.89
C ARG A 52 4.10 -0.62 1.86
N PHE A 53 3.32 0.20 2.57
CA PHE A 53 1.88 0.00 2.79
C PHE A 53 1.00 0.78 1.80
N GLY A 54 1.52 1.88 1.24
CA GLY A 54 0.86 2.63 0.18
C GLY A 54 1.07 4.14 0.24
N LEU A 55 0.37 4.85 -0.64
CA LEU A 55 0.44 6.31 -0.78
C LEU A 55 -0.40 7.04 0.28
N SER A 56 -0.02 8.27 0.59
CA SER A 56 -0.77 9.20 1.44
C SER A 56 -0.79 10.61 0.86
N CYS A 57 -1.70 11.45 1.34
CA CYS A 57 -1.74 12.84 0.93
C CYS A 57 -0.46 13.57 1.36
N PRO A 58 0.25 14.25 0.44
CA PRO A 58 1.47 14.96 0.80
C PRO A 58 1.21 16.19 1.70
N LYS A 59 -0.01 16.76 1.62
CA LYS A 59 -0.41 17.93 2.41
C LYS A 59 -0.78 17.55 3.85
N CYS A 60 -1.72 16.61 4.04
CA CYS A 60 -2.27 16.30 5.38
C CYS A 60 -2.01 14.88 5.89
N GLY A 61 -1.37 14.00 5.10
CA GLY A 61 -1.13 12.61 5.50
C GLY A 61 -2.33 11.66 5.43
N ASP A 62 -3.55 12.15 5.12
CA ASP A 62 -4.72 11.28 4.97
C ASP A 62 -4.52 10.28 3.82
N VAL A 63 -5.00 9.08 4.03
CA VAL A 63 -4.80 7.89 3.18
C VAL A 63 -5.98 7.67 2.24
N ARG A 64 -7.10 8.33 2.51
CA ARG A 64 -8.33 8.24 1.73
C ARG A 64 -8.23 9.14 0.51
N LEU A 65 -7.80 8.56 -0.60
CA LEU A 65 -7.65 9.24 -1.87
C LEU A 65 -8.77 8.80 -2.83
N LYS A 66 -9.58 9.74 -3.32
CA LYS A 66 -10.57 9.49 -4.38
C LYS A 66 -9.87 9.63 -5.73
N THR A 67 -9.94 8.61 -6.59
CA THR A 67 -9.51 8.76 -7.99
C THR A 67 -10.54 9.60 -8.71
N GLU A 68 -10.13 10.73 -9.28
CA GLU A 68 -11.00 11.60 -10.08
C GLU A 68 -11.04 11.13 -11.53
N TYR A 69 -9.87 10.81 -12.10
CA TYR A 69 -9.77 10.23 -13.43
C TYR A 69 -8.42 9.53 -13.64
N THR A 70 -8.39 8.68 -14.66
CA THR A 70 -7.20 7.96 -15.13
C THR A 70 -6.89 8.39 -16.56
N ARG A 71 -5.60 8.53 -16.89
CA ARG A 71 -5.11 8.78 -18.26
C ARG A 71 -4.06 7.74 -18.61
N HIS A 72 -4.10 7.22 -19.82
CA HIS A 72 -3.10 6.30 -20.34
C HIS A 72 -2.32 7.00 -21.47
N ARG A 73 -0.99 7.04 -21.39
CA ARG A 73 -0.14 7.64 -22.43
C ARG A 73 1.22 6.95 -22.46
N GLY A 74 1.63 6.43 -23.62
CA GLY A 74 2.96 5.89 -23.86
C GLY A 74 3.41 4.82 -22.87
N GLY A 75 2.57 3.79 -22.63
CA GLY A 75 2.87 2.71 -21.67
C GLY A 75 2.74 3.09 -20.18
N MET A 76 2.42 4.36 -19.88
CA MET A 76 2.25 4.84 -18.52
C MET A 76 0.77 5.08 -18.19
N THR A 77 0.36 4.66 -17.01
CA THR A 77 -0.93 5.01 -16.40
C THR A 77 -0.73 6.15 -15.41
N MET A 78 -1.36 7.29 -15.69
CA MET A 78 -1.45 8.41 -14.75
C MET A 78 -2.81 8.39 -14.07
N ARG A 79 -2.85 8.45 -12.74
CA ARG A 79 -4.10 8.63 -11.99
C ARG A 79 -4.08 9.96 -11.26
N VAL A 80 -5.14 10.72 -11.41
CA VAL A 80 -5.33 11.96 -10.67
C VAL A 80 -6.30 11.68 -9.54
N LYS A 81 -5.89 12.04 -8.33
CA LYS A 81 -6.59 11.74 -7.09
C LYS A 81 -6.84 13.03 -6.31
N SER A 82 -7.95 13.11 -5.59
CA SER A 82 -8.20 14.13 -4.58
C SER A 82 -8.12 13.50 -3.19
N CYS A 83 -7.51 14.20 -2.25
CA CYS A 83 -7.54 13.81 -0.85
C CYS A 83 -8.93 14.08 -0.27
N ARG A 84 -9.56 13.06 0.32
CA ARG A 84 -10.88 13.23 0.97
C ARG A 84 -10.84 14.10 2.23
N GLY A 85 -9.68 14.20 2.89
CA GLY A 85 -9.53 15.01 4.10
C GLY A 85 -9.33 16.50 3.84
N CYS A 86 -8.52 16.87 2.84
CA CYS A 86 -8.15 18.28 2.61
C CYS A 86 -8.38 18.80 1.17
N GLY A 87 -8.95 17.98 0.29
CA GLY A 87 -9.19 18.33 -1.12
C GLY A 87 -7.94 18.41 -2.00
N HIS A 88 -6.74 18.26 -1.43
CA HIS A 88 -5.49 18.40 -2.18
C HIS A 88 -5.39 17.39 -3.34
N ARG A 89 -4.99 17.89 -4.51
CA ARG A 89 -4.94 17.11 -5.75
C ARG A 89 -3.55 16.51 -5.95
N ILE A 90 -3.53 15.20 -6.17
CA ILE A 90 -2.33 14.37 -6.25
C ILE A 90 -2.32 13.68 -7.61
N ARG A 91 -1.15 13.54 -8.22
CA ARG A 91 -0.96 12.77 -9.46
C ARG A 91 -0.04 11.60 -9.17
N THR A 92 -0.47 10.39 -9.50
CA THR A 92 0.37 9.19 -9.45
C THR A 92 0.65 8.75 -10.88
N ARG A 93 1.85 8.21 -11.09
CA ARG A 93 2.30 7.64 -12.35
C ARG A 93 2.70 6.20 -12.08
N GLU A 94 2.18 5.28 -12.87
CA GLU A 94 2.36 3.84 -12.75
C GLU A 94 2.81 3.33 -14.12
N THR A 95 3.96 2.65 -14.18
CA THR A 95 4.35 1.88 -15.37
C THR A 95 3.74 0.49 -15.23
N VAL A 96 3.08 0.00 -16.29
CA VAL A 96 2.55 -1.36 -16.30
C VAL A 96 3.52 -2.22 -17.09
N GLU A 97 4.21 -3.11 -16.40
CA GLU A 97 5.10 -4.09 -17.00
C GLU A 97 4.41 -5.44 -16.99
N SER A 98 4.28 -6.06 -18.16
CA SER A 98 3.94 -7.49 -18.27
C SER A 98 5.23 -8.22 -18.58
N GLY A 99 5.69 -9.09 -17.69
CA GLY A 99 6.79 -9.99 -18.01
C GLY A 99 6.36 -10.90 -19.16
N SER A 100 6.81 -10.62 -20.39
CA SER A 100 6.96 -11.67 -21.39
C SER A 100 8.11 -12.53 -20.88
N VAL A 101 7.80 -13.69 -20.33
CA VAL A 101 8.81 -14.74 -20.16
C VAL A 101 9.20 -15.13 -21.59
N LEU A 102 10.22 -14.47 -22.14
CA LEU A 102 10.92 -14.97 -23.31
C LEU A 102 11.87 -16.04 -22.78
N ASN A 103 11.47 -17.29 -23.00
CA ASN A 103 12.41 -18.41 -23.05
C ASN A 103 13.15 -18.37 -24.38
#